data_AF-A0A829CDT4-F1
#
_entry.id   AF-A0A829CDT4-F1
#
_cell.length_a   1.000
_cell.length_b   1.000
_cell.length_c   1.000
_cell.angle_alpha   90.00
_cell.angle_beta   90.00
_cell.angle_gamma   90.00
#
_symmetry.space_group_name_H-M   'P 1'
#
loop_
_entity.id
_entity.type
_entity.pdbx_description
1 polymer ?
#
loop_
_entity_poly.entity_id
_entity_poly.type
_entity_poly.pdbx_seq_one_letter_code
_entity_poly.pdbx_strand_id
1 'polypeptide(L)'
;MSSDVLVTTPAQRQTEPHAEAVSRNRRQQATFRKVLAAAMATLREKSYADLTVRLVAARAKVAPATAYTYFSSKNHLIAEVYLDLVRQVPCVTDVNVPMPIRVTSSLRHLALVVADEPEIGAACTAALLDGGADPAVRAVRDRIGAEIHRRITSAIGPGADPGTVFALEMAFFGALVQAGSGTFTYHEIADRLGYVVGLILAGANEPSTGGSE
;
A
#
# COMPACT_ATOMS: atom_id res chain seq x y z
N MET A 1 70.32 8.43 -30.89
CA MET A 1 69.74 7.16 -30.41
C MET A 1 69.79 7.17 -28.89
N SER A 2 68.63 7.28 -28.24
CA SER A 2 68.46 6.88 -26.83
C SER A 2 66.99 6.54 -26.66
N SER A 3 66.73 5.24 -26.58
CA SER A 3 65.45 4.67 -26.18
C SER A 3 65.49 4.51 -24.66
N ASP A 4 64.44 4.93 -23.95
CA ASP A 4 64.12 4.32 -22.66
C ASP A 4 62.60 4.31 -22.39
N VAL A 5 62.08 3.11 -22.64
CA VAL A 5 61.08 2.29 -21.95
C VAL A 5 59.96 2.95 -21.13
N LEU A 6 58.75 2.52 -21.52
CA LEU A 6 57.42 2.64 -20.93
C LEU A 6 57.31 2.34 -19.42
N VAL A 7 56.61 3.25 -18.75
CA VAL A 7 55.45 3.06 -17.83
C VAL A 7 55.04 1.62 -17.50
N THR A 8 54.94 1.33 -16.20
CA THR A 8 53.82 0.53 -15.64
C THR A 8 53.37 1.14 -14.31
N THR A 9 52.26 1.87 -14.33
CA THR A 9 51.49 2.26 -13.14
C THR A 9 50.36 1.23 -12.97
N PRO A 10 50.13 0.63 -11.79
CA PRO A 10 49.00 -0.26 -11.61
C PRO A 10 47.72 0.58 -11.54
N ALA A 11 46.85 0.44 -12.55
CA ALA A 11 45.51 0.98 -12.53
C ALA A 11 44.71 0.30 -11.40
N GLN A 12 44.52 1.04 -10.30
CA GLN A 12 43.61 0.65 -9.22
C GLN A 12 42.18 0.57 -9.77
N ARG A 13 41.57 -0.61 -9.58
CA ARG A 13 40.14 -0.87 -9.81
C ARG A 13 39.30 0.08 -8.94
N GLN A 14 38.60 1.02 -9.56
CA GLN A 14 37.66 1.92 -8.88
C GLN A 14 36.18 1.56 -9.16
N THR A 15 35.87 0.29 -9.46
CA THR A 15 34.51 -0.13 -9.90
C THR A 15 33.66 -0.82 -8.82
N GLU A 16 34.13 -0.98 -7.59
CA GLU A 16 33.52 -1.91 -6.61
C GLU A 16 32.45 -1.37 -5.61
N PRO A 17 32.30 -0.06 -5.28
CA PRO A 17 31.35 0.33 -4.22
C PRO A 17 29.86 0.29 -4.63
N HIS A 18 29.56 0.49 -5.92
CA HIS A 18 28.18 0.56 -6.41
C HIS A 18 27.54 -0.84 -6.60
N ALA A 19 28.33 -1.84 -7.00
CA ALA A 19 27.86 -3.21 -7.20
C ALA A 19 27.53 -3.92 -5.88
N GLU A 20 28.33 -3.68 -4.84
CA GLU A 20 28.09 -4.22 -3.49
C GLU A 20 26.91 -3.55 -2.77
N ALA A 21 26.65 -2.27 -3.02
CA ALA A 21 25.47 -1.60 -2.50
C ALA A 21 24.17 -2.16 -3.12
N VAL A 22 24.18 -2.41 -4.43
CA VAL A 22 23.03 -2.99 -5.15
C VAL A 22 22.77 -4.44 -4.74
N SER A 23 23.81 -5.26 -4.56
CA SER A 23 23.65 -6.66 -4.13
C SER A 23 23.12 -6.77 -2.69
N ARG A 24 23.62 -5.92 -1.78
CA ARG A 24 23.11 -5.81 -0.41
C ARG A 24 21.64 -5.39 -0.38
N ASN A 25 21.26 -4.38 -1.16
CA ASN A 25 19.86 -3.92 -1.25
C ASN A 25 18.92 -5.02 -1.75
N ARG A 26 19.32 -5.79 -2.79
CA ARG A 26 18.53 -6.94 -3.27
C ARG A 26 18.34 -8.01 -2.19
N ARG A 27 19.39 -8.35 -1.44
CA ARG A 27 19.31 -9.33 -0.35
C ARG A 27 18.42 -8.85 0.81
N GLN A 28 18.50 -7.57 1.13
CA GLN A 28 17.63 -6.94 2.12
C GLN A 28 16.16 -6.97 1.67
N GLN A 29 15.87 -6.57 0.42
CA GLN A 29 14.52 -6.67 -0.14
C GLN A 29 13.99 -8.10 -0.18
N ALA A 30 14.83 -9.08 -0.54
CA ALA A 30 14.44 -10.48 -0.54
C ALA A 30 14.08 -10.97 0.88
N THR A 31 14.86 -10.54 1.89
CA THR A 31 14.58 -10.85 3.30
C THR A 31 13.27 -10.20 3.75
N PHE A 32 13.08 -8.92 3.42
CA PHE A 32 11.83 -8.19 3.70
C PHE A 32 10.61 -8.92 3.12
N ARG A 33 10.63 -9.25 1.82
CA ARG A 33 9.53 -9.97 1.16
C ARG A 33 9.28 -11.34 1.77
N LYS A 34 10.34 -12.05 2.17
CA LYS A 34 10.23 -13.36 2.83
C LYS A 34 9.53 -13.27 4.19
N VAL A 35 9.88 -12.26 4.99
CA VAL A 35 9.24 -12.01 6.29
C VAL A 35 7.78 -11.58 6.09
N LEU A 36 7.51 -10.74 5.10
CA LEU A 36 6.15 -10.31 4.76
C LEU A 36 5.24 -11.46 4.32
N ALA A 37 5.75 -12.34 3.45
CA ALA A 37 5.04 -13.55 3.03
C ALA A 37 4.76 -14.50 4.20
N ALA A 38 5.72 -14.62 5.14
CA ALA A 38 5.51 -15.38 6.36
C ALA A 38 4.44 -14.74 7.27
N ALA A 39 4.36 -13.41 7.32
CA ALA A 39 3.33 -12.70 8.07
C ALA A 39 1.94 -13.00 7.51
N MET A 40 1.76 -12.86 6.20
CA MET A 40 0.50 -13.18 5.51
C MET A 40 0.08 -14.64 5.72
N ALA A 41 1.01 -15.58 5.58
CA ALA A 41 0.72 -16.99 5.81
C ALA A 41 0.36 -17.29 7.28
N THR A 42 0.91 -16.52 8.22
CA THR A 42 0.55 -16.67 9.64
C THR A 42 -0.83 -16.10 9.94
N LEU A 43 -1.18 -14.96 9.32
CA LEU A 43 -2.49 -14.33 9.49
C LEU A 43 -3.63 -15.22 8.98
N ARG A 44 -3.41 -15.97 7.89
CA ARG A 44 -4.38 -16.97 7.40
C ARG A 44 -4.60 -18.16 8.34
N GLU A 45 -3.64 -18.44 9.23
CA GLU A 45 -3.68 -19.58 10.15
C GLU A 45 -4.07 -19.18 11.58
N LYS A 46 -3.80 -17.93 11.96
CA LYS A 46 -3.88 -17.45 13.34
C LYS A 46 -4.41 -16.02 13.38
N SER A 47 -5.16 -15.73 14.44
CA SER A 47 -5.70 -14.40 14.68
C SER A 47 -4.61 -13.32 14.75
N TYR A 48 -4.98 -12.08 14.42
CA TYR A 48 -4.13 -10.91 14.62
C TYR A 48 -3.60 -10.82 16.06
N ALA A 49 -4.38 -11.18 17.09
CA ALA A 49 -3.97 -11.10 18.49
C ALA A 49 -2.70 -11.93 18.76
N ASP A 50 -2.61 -13.12 18.17
CA ASP A 50 -1.49 -14.06 18.35
C ASP A 50 -0.27 -13.73 17.49
N LEU A 51 -0.41 -12.81 16.52
CA LEU A 51 0.68 -12.41 15.66
C LEU A 51 1.73 -11.61 16.43
N THR A 52 2.99 -12.02 16.32
CA THR A 52 4.14 -11.26 16.82
C THR A 52 5.26 -11.24 15.78
N VAL A 53 6.08 -10.19 15.78
CA VAL A 53 7.26 -10.08 14.89
C VAL A 53 8.20 -11.28 15.09
N ARG A 54 8.34 -11.79 16.32
CA ARG A 54 9.15 -12.97 16.63
C ARG A 54 8.61 -14.26 15.99
N LEU A 55 7.30 -14.48 16.08
CA LEU A 55 6.63 -15.65 15.47
C LEU A 55 6.83 -15.64 13.94
N VAL A 56 6.64 -14.47 13.33
CA VAL A 56 6.81 -14.29 11.88
C VAL A 56 8.27 -14.48 11.47
N ALA A 57 9.23 -13.96 12.24
CA ALA A 57 10.65 -14.15 12.00
C ALA A 57 11.05 -15.64 12.03
N ALA A 58 10.55 -16.38 13.04
CA ALA A 58 10.77 -17.82 13.16
C ALA A 58 10.23 -18.56 11.93
N ARG A 59 9.00 -18.24 11.50
CA ARG A 59 8.40 -18.82 10.28
C ARG A 59 9.19 -18.48 9.01
N ALA A 60 9.70 -17.25 8.91
CA ALA A 60 10.55 -16.82 7.81
C ALA A 60 11.97 -17.42 7.85
N LYS A 61 12.34 -18.16 8.91
CA LYS A 61 13.70 -18.65 9.18
C LYS A 61 14.72 -17.49 9.20
N VAL A 62 14.36 -16.40 9.87
CA VAL A 62 15.18 -15.19 10.04
C VAL A 62 15.34 -14.93 11.54
N ALA A 63 16.52 -14.48 11.96
CA ALA A 63 16.74 -14.12 13.36
C ALA A 63 15.80 -12.98 13.78
N PRO A 64 15.19 -12.99 14.98
CA PRO A 64 14.30 -11.92 15.43
C PRO A 64 14.92 -10.53 15.37
N ALA A 65 16.19 -10.40 15.75
CA ALA A 65 16.93 -9.14 15.65
C ALA A 65 16.96 -8.60 14.22
N THR A 66 17.15 -9.47 13.23
CA THR A 66 17.09 -9.12 11.80
C THR A 66 15.69 -8.73 11.35
N ALA A 67 14.62 -9.32 11.91
CA ALA A 67 13.26 -8.86 11.59
C ALA A 67 12.98 -7.46 12.14
N TYR A 68 13.46 -7.15 13.35
CA TYR A 68 13.31 -5.81 13.95
C TYR A 68 14.11 -4.72 13.22
N THR A 69 15.12 -5.06 12.40
CA THR A 69 15.75 -4.04 11.52
C THR A 69 14.84 -3.59 10.38
N TYR A 70 13.82 -4.38 10.03
CA TYR A 70 12.85 -4.04 8.97
C TYR A 70 11.52 -3.58 9.55
N PHE A 71 11.04 -4.22 10.62
CA PHE A 71 9.74 -3.98 11.22
C PHE A 71 9.91 -3.51 12.67
N SER A 72 9.80 -2.21 12.87
CA SER A 72 9.89 -1.54 14.18
C SER A 72 8.83 -2.04 15.17
N SER A 73 7.63 -2.38 14.68
CA SER A 73 6.48 -2.72 15.50
C SER A 73 5.57 -3.73 14.81
N LYS A 74 4.66 -4.35 15.59
CA LYS A 74 3.58 -5.20 15.05
C LYS A 74 2.70 -4.41 14.10
N ASN A 75 2.41 -3.14 14.43
CA ASN A 75 1.62 -2.24 13.58
C ASN A 75 2.34 -1.93 12.26
N HIS A 76 3.66 -1.73 12.28
CA HIS A 76 4.44 -1.54 11.06
C HIS A 76 4.41 -2.79 10.17
N LEU A 77 4.58 -3.98 10.73
CA LEU A 77 4.45 -5.23 9.96
C LEU A 77 3.09 -5.34 9.28
N ILE A 78 2.02 -4.99 10.00
CA ILE A 78 0.64 -5.11 9.50
C ILE A 78 0.31 -4.04 8.46
N ALA A 79 0.80 -2.82 8.63
CA ALA A 79 0.70 -1.79 7.60
C ALA A 79 1.38 -2.23 6.30
N GLU A 80 2.55 -2.87 6.36
CA GLU A 80 3.23 -3.38 5.16
C GLU A 80 2.47 -4.56 4.54
N VAL A 81 1.86 -5.45 5.35
CA VAL A 81 0.99 -6.51 4.85
C VAL A 81 -0.20 -5.90 4.09
N TYR A 82 -0.88 -4.94 4.69
CA TYR A 82 -2.02 -4.28 4.06
C TYR A 82 -1.63 -3.55 2.77
N LEU A 83 -0.49 -2.87 2.74
CA LEU A 83 0.01 -2.26 1.51
C LEU A 83 0.29 -3.30 0.41
N ASP A 84 0.83 -4.46 0.77
CA ASP A 84 1.04 -5.55 -0.20
C ASP A 84 -0.29 -6.09 -0.74
N LEU A 85 -1.28 -6.27 0.14
CA LEU A 85 -2.63 -6.69 -0.25
C LEU A 85 -3.30 -5.67 -1.19
N VAL A 86 -3.23 -4.37 -0.87
CA VAL A 86 -3.74 -3.28 -1.72
C VAL A 86 -3.06 -3.31 -3.10
N ARG A 87 -1.73 -3.55 -3.15
CA ARG A 87 -0.98 -3.64 -4.42
C ARG A 87 -1.39 -4.82 -5.28
N GLN A 88 -1.79 -5.94 -4.68
CA GLN A 88 -2.22 -7.14 -5.40
C GLN A 88 -3.62 -7.00 -6.03
N VAL A 89 -4.41 -6.00 -5.62
CA VAL A 89 -5.72 -5.76 -6.21
C VAL A 89 -5.60 -5.47 -7.71
N PRO A 90 -6.43 -6.07 -8.58
CA PRO A 90 -6.46 -5.75 -9.99
C PRO A 90 -6.85 -4.29 -10.24
N CYS A 91 -6.10 -3.58 -11.08
CA CYS A 91 -6.49 -2.25 -11.54
C CYS A 91 -7.57 -2.38 -12.63
N VAL A 92 -8.68 -1.66 -12.48
CA VAL A 92 -9.76 -1.64 -13.50
C VAL A 92 -9.54 -0.45 -14.42
N THR A 93 -8.76 -0.63 -15.48
CA THR A 93 -8.35 0.43 -16.41
C THR A 93 -8.80 0.19 -17.85
N ASP A 94 -9.66 -0.79 -18.10
CA ASP A 94 -10.19 -1.04 -19.43
C ASP A 94 -11.06 0.12 -19.90
N VAL A 95 -10.55 0.90 -20.86
CA VAL A 95 -11.22 2.10 -21.38
C VAL A 95 -12.55 1.80 -22.07
N ASN A 96 -12.80 0.55 -22.46
CA ASN A 96 -14.08 0.13 -23.05
C ASN A 96 -15.20 0.01 -22.01
N VAL A 97 -14.85 -0.06 -20.72
CA VAL A 97 -15.82 -0.08 -19.61
C VAL A 97 -16.15 1.36 -19.20
N PRO A 98 -17.43 1.74 -19.03
CA PRO A 98 -17.81 3.08 -18.58
C PRO A 98 -17.13 3.51 -17.27
N MET A 99 -16.69 4.77 -17.19
CA MET A 99 -15.95 5.31 -16.04
C MET A 99 -16.63 5.05 -14.68
N PRO A 100 -17.94 5.27 -14.49
CA PRO A 100 -18.58 4.99 -13.19
C PRO A 100 -18.46 3.54 -12.75
N ILE A 101 -18.51 2.60 -13.70
CA ILE A 101 -18.35 1.16 -13.44
C ILE A 101 -16.90 0.85 -13.06
N ARG A 102 -15.92 1.46 -13.74
CA ARG A 102 -14.49 1.27 -13.40
C ARG A 102 -14.15 1.77 -12.00
N VAL A 103 -14.64 2.97 -11.64
CA VAL A 103 -14.40 3.58 -10.32
C VAL A 103 -15.07 2.76 -9.23
N THR A 104 -16.35 2.40 -9.42
CA THR A 104 -17.10 1.57 -8.46
C THR A 104 -16.44 0.21 -8.27
N SER A 105 -16.04 -0.45 -9.35
CA SER A 105 -15.36 -1.75 -9.29
C SER A 105 -13.99 -1.65 -8.60
N SER A 106 -13.22 -0.60 -8.90
CA SER A 106 -11.91 -0.37 -8.26
C SER A 106 -12.04 -0.18 -6.76
N LEU A 107 -12.97 0.66 -6.32
CA LEU A 107 -13.22 0.92 -4.90
C LEU A 107 -13.82 -0.30 -4.20
N ARG A 108 -14.70 -1.05 -4.86
CA ARG A 108 -15.24 -2.31 -4.34
C ARG A 108 -14.14 -3.35 -4.13
N HIS A 109 -13.28 -3.55 -5.12
CA HIS A 109 -12.16 -4.49 -4.99
C HIS A 109 -11.21 -4.07 -3.87
N LEU A 110 -10.92 -2.77 -3.73
CA LEU A 110 -10.11 -2.24 -2.64
C LEU A 110 -10.75 -2.46 -1.25
N ALA A 111 -12.06 -2.24 -1.12
CA ALA A 111 -12.76 -2.43 0.15
C ALA A 111 -12.81 -3.91 0.58
N LEU A 112 -12.90 -4.82 -0.40
CA LEU A 112 -12.98 -6.26 -0.14
C LEU A 112 -11.64 -6.94 0.13
N VAL A 113 -10.51 -6.25 -0.06
CA VAL A 113 -9.17 -6.77 0.24
C VAL A 113 -9.03 -7.35 1.64
N VAL A 114 -9.68 -6.70 2.60
CA VAL A 114 -9.63 -7.05 4.02
C VAL A 114 -10.91 -7.72 4.50
N ALA A 115 -11.81 -8.08 3.58
CA ALA A 115 -13.07 -8.73 3.96
C ALA A 115 -12.86 -10.14 4.51
N ASP A 116 -11.87 -10.86 3.97
CA ASP A 116 -11.50 -12.20 4.45
C ASP A 116 -10.73 -12.16 5.79
N GLU A 117 -10.14 -11.01 6.12
CA GLU A 117 -9.25 -10.83 7.28
C GLU A 117 -9.58 -9.50 8.00
N PRO A 118 -10.77 -9.39 8.61
CA PRO A 118 -11.29 -8.11 9.13
C PRO A 118 -10.42 -7.53 10.25
N GLU A 119 -9.70 -8.35 11.01
CA GLU A 119 -8.77 -7.92 12.05
C GLU A 119 -7.59 -7.14 11.47
N ILE A 120 -7.14 -7.46 10.25
CA ILE A 120 -6.08 -6.71 9.56
C ILE A 120 -6.60 -5.32 9.23
N GLY A 121 -7.81 -5.22 8.68
CA GLY A 121 -8.44 -3.95 8.35
C GLY A 121 -8.69 -3.08 9.58
N ALA A 122 -9.15 -3.66 10.69
CA ALA A 122 -9.33 -2.97 11.96
C ALA A 122 -7.99 -2.50 12.56
N ALA A 123 -6.97 -3.36 12.58
CA ALA A 123 -5.63 -3.01 13.07
C ALA A 123 -4.97 -1.91 12.22
N CYS A 124 -5.11 -1.97 10.89
CA CYS A 124 -4.68 -0.91 10.00
C CYS A 124 -5.43 0.38 10.27
N THR A 125 -6.76 0.34 10.40
CA THR A 125 -7.56 1.51 10.74
C THR A 125 -7.11 2.15 12.06
N ALA A 126 -6.90 1.33 13.10
CA ALA A 126 -6.36 1.81 14.38
C ALA A 126 -4.97 2.43 14.22
N ALA A 127 -4.06 1.79 13.47
CA ALA A 127 -2.72 2.32 13.20
C ALA A 127 -2.74 3.61 12.34
N LEU A 128 -3.72 3.77 11.46
CA LEU A 128 -3.93 4.98 10.67
C LEU A 128 -4.39 6.15 11.56
N LEU A 129 -5.19 5.86 12.59
CA LEU A 129 -5.77 6.82 13.54
C LEU A 129 -4.84 7.15 14.72
N ASP A 130 -3.88 6.29 15.05
CA ASP A 130 -2.93 6.43 16.19
C ASP A 130 -1.88 7.56 16.02
N GLY A 131 -2.23 8.64 15.31
CA GLY A 131 -1.56 9.94 15.42
C GLY A 131 -0.09 10.02 14.98
N GLY A 132 0.51 8.94 14.48
CA GLY A 132 1.90 8.94 14.01
C GLY A 132 2.96 8.70 15.09
N ALA A 133 2.65 7.91 16.13
CA ALA A 133 3.65 7.53 17.14
C ALA A 133 4.87 6.78 16.55
N ASP A 134 4.67 6.00 15.47
CA ASP A 134 5.75 5.31 14.75
C ASP A 134 5.96 5.93 13.35
N PRO A 135 7.08 6.62 13.09
CA PRO A 135 7.38 7.20 11.77
C PRO A 135 7.39 6.16 10.65
N ALA A 136 7.72 4.90 10.94
CA ALA A 136 7.73 3.85 9.94
C ALA A 136 6.30 3.49 9.51
N VAL A 137 5.36 3.42 10.45
CA VAL A 137 3.93 3.22 10.15
C VAL A 137 3.39 4.38 9.32
N ARG A 138 3.77 5.63 9.64
CA ARG A 138 3.39 6.82 8.87
C ARG A 138 3.88 6.73 7.41
N ALA A 139 5.13 6.34 7.19
CA ALA A 139 5.67 6.20 5.84
C ALA A 139 4.91 5.13 5.01
N VAL A 140 4.47 4.04 5.65
CA VAL A 140 3.66 3.02 4.98
C VAL A 140 2.25 3.50 4.70
N ARG A 141 1.63 4.24 5.63
CA ARG A 141 0.35 4.91 5.41
C ARG A 141 0.41 5.83 4.19
N ASP A 142 1.44 6.66 4.09
CA ASP A 142 1.56 7.61 2.97
C ASP A 142 1.69 6.84 1.64
N ARG A 143 2.39 5.69 1.63
CA ARG A 143 2.46 4.78 0.48
C ARG A 143 1.12 4.12 0.15
N ILE A 144 0.32 3.76 1.16
CA ILE A 144 -1.05 3.24 0.97
C ILE A 144 -1.95 4.31 0.36
N GLY A 145 -1.91 5.54 0.89
CA GLY A 145 -2.66 6.67 0.34
C GLY A 145 -2.31 6.94 -1.11
N ALA A 146 -1.01 6.99 -1.45
CA ALA A 146 -0.54 7.19 -2.82
C ALA A 146 -0.96 6.05 -3.77
N GLU A 147 -1.00 4.80 -3.28
CA GLU A 147 -1.45 3.64 -4.05
C GLU A 147 -2.95 3.73 -4.36
N ILE A 148 -3.78 4.10 -3.39
CA ILE A 148 -5.22 4.28 -3.55
C ILE A 148 -5.50 5.45 -4.49
N HIS A 149 -4.83 6.60 -4.29
CA HIS A 149 -4.90 7.75 -5.17
C HIS A 149 -4.62 7.36 -6.63
N ARG A 150 -3.51 6.66 -6.87
CA ARG A 150 -3.14 6.22 -8.21
C ARG A 150 -4.21 5.34 -8.85
N ARG A 151 -4.84 4.44 -8.08
CA ARG A 151 -5.88 3.54 -8.56
C ARG A 151 -7.16 4.28 -8.90
N ILE A 152 -7.60 5.20 -8.04
CA ILE A 152 -8.79 6.04 -8.28
C ILE A 152 -8.58 6.88 -9.53
N THR A 153 -7.45 7.59 -9.64
CA THR A 153 -7.12 8.41 -10.80
C THR A 153 -7.04 7.58 -12.08
N SER A 154 -6.47 6.37 -12.01
CA SER A 154 -6.41 5.46 -13.17
C SER A 154 -7.78 4.92 -13.58
N ALA A 155 -8.69 4.69 -12.63
CA ALA A 155 -10.05 4.23 -12.90
C ALA A 155 -10.91 5.34 -13.54
N ILE A 156 -10.73 6.58 -13.10
CA ILE A 156 -11.36 7.76 -13.72
C ILE A 156 -10.80 7.96 -15.14
N GLY A 157 -9.48 7.94 -15.27
CA GLY A 157 -8.79 8.11 -16.55
C GLY A 157 -8.28 9.54 -16.79
N PRO A 158 -7.89 9.88 -18.02
CA PRO A 158 -7.33 11.19 -18.35
C PRO A 158 -8.33 12.32 -18.04
N GLY A 159 -7.84 13.41 -17.43
CA GLY A 159 -8.68 14.56 -17.06
C GLY A 159 -9.45 14.38 -15.75
N ALA A 160 -9.03 13.45 -14.88
CA ALA A 160 -9.60 13.31 -13.55
C ALA A 160 -9.56 14.63 -12.77
N ASP A 161 -10.74 15.13 -12.40
CA ASP A 161 -10.87 16.32 -11.55
C ASP A 161 -10.30 16.02 -10.14
N PRO A 162 -9.36 16.84 -9.63
CA PRO A 162 -8.77 16.64 -8.31
C PRO A 162 -9.80 16.62 -7.17
N GLY A 163 -10.88 17.43 -7.26
CA GLY A 163 -11.94 17.48 -6.24
C GLY A 163 -12.71 16.16 -6.16
N THR A 164 -13.05 15.59 -7.31
CA THR A 164 -13.70 14.29 -7.43
C THR A 164 -12.83 13.17 -6.87
N VAL A 165 -11.54 13.15 -7.21
CA VAL A 165 -10.58 12.17 -6.66
C VAL A 165 -10.53 12.27 -5.14
N PHE A 166 -10.38 13.48 -4.61
CA PHE A 166 -10.33 13.73 -3.16
C PHE A 166 -11.61 13.29 -2.44
N ALA A 167 -12.79 13.57 -3.02
CA ALA A 167 -14.06 13.12 -2.46
C ALA A 167 -14.19 11.59 -2.42
N LEU A 168 -13.74 10.91 -3.48
CA LEU A 168 -13.74 9.44 -3.54
C LEU A 168 -12.75 8.82 -2.53
N GLU A 169 -11.57 9.42 -2.36
CA GLU A 169 -10.60 9.00 -1.33
C GLU A 169 -11.17 9.15 0.08
N MET A 170 -11.78 10.29 0.39
CA MET A 170 -12.45 10.52 1.67
C MET A 170 -13.56 9.49 1.92
N ALA A 171 -14.41 9.24 0.91
CA ALA A 171 -15.47 8.24 1.00
C ALA A 171 -14.91 6.84 1.26
N PHE A 172 -13.82 6.46 0.59
CA PHE A 172 -13.15 5.17 0.77
C PHE A 172 -12.56 5.01 2.18
N PHE A 173 -11.80 6.00 2.66
CA PHE A 173 -11.22 5.91 4.00
C PHE A 173 -12.30 5.95 5.09
N GLY A 174 -13.33 6.77 4.93
CA GLY A 174 -14.49 6.79 5.83
C GLY A 174 -15.20 5.45 5.89
N ALA A 175 -15.39 4.80 4.73
CA ALA A 175 -15.93 3.45 4.63
C ALA A 175 -15.08 2.44 5.41
N LEU A 176 -13.75 2.43 5.19
CA LEU A 176 -12.86 1.52 5.91
C LEU A 176 -12.90 1.72 7.42
N VAL A 177 -13.01 2.97 7.89
CA VAL A 177 -13.13 3.27 9.32
C VAL A 177 -14.42 2.68 9.89
N GLN A 178 -15.56 2.85 9.20
CA GLN A 178 -16.84 2.30 9.66
C GLN A 178 -16.87 0.77 9.66
N ALA A 179 -16.19 0.13 8.71
CA ALA A 179 -16.05 -1.32 8.70
C ALA A 179 -15.11 -1.80 9.81
N GLY A 180 -13.96 -1.14 9.98
CA GLY A 180 -12.99 -1.46 11.02
C GLY A 180 -13.49 -1.21 12.45
N SER A 181 -14.45 -0.29 12.64
CA SER A 181 -15.12 -0.06 13.92
C SER A 181 -16.22 -1.09 14.23
N GLY A 182 -16.53 -1.99 13.31
CA GLY A 182 -17.60 -2.99 13.45
C GLY A 182 -19.01 -2.44 13.24
N THR A 183 -19.16 -1.19 12.77
CA THR A 183 -20.48 -0.59 12.46
C THR A 183 -21.11 -1.30 11.26
N PHE A 184 -20.28 -1.73 10.31
CA PHE A 184 -20.68 -2.47 9.12
C PHE A 184 -19.66 -3.57 8.81
N THR A 185 -20.07 -4.59 8.07
CA THR A 185 -19.13 -5.54 7.47
C THR A 185 -18.44 -4.91 6.25
N TYR A 186 -17.27 -5.44 5.87
CA TYR A 186 -16.56 -5.00 4.66
C TYR A 186 -17.37 -5.23 3.37
N HIS A 187 -18.28 -6.22 3.35
CA HIS A 187 -19.17 -6.45 2.22
C HIS A 187 -20.25 -5.37 2.15
N GLU A 188 -20.92 -5.08 3.26
CA GLU A 188 -21.95 -4.04 3.30
C GLU A 188 -21.38 -2.65 3.01
N ILE A 189 -20.16 -2.35 3.48
CA ILE A 189 -19.54 -1.06 3.20
C ILE A 189 -19.15 -0.95 1.73
N ALA A 190 -18.74 -2.03 1.09
CA ALA A 190 -18.40 -2.03 -0.33
C ALA A 190 -19.63 -1.73 -1.20
N ASP A 191 -20.80 -2.26 -0.84
CA ASP A 191 -22.05 -1.98 -1.55
C ASP A 191 -22.52 -0.53 -1.32
N ARG A 192 -22.44 -0.03 -0.08
CA ARG A 192 -22.76 1.38 0.23
C ARG A 192 -21.80 2.36 -0.45
N LEU A 193 -20.52 2.01 -0.54
CA LEU A 193 -19.53 2.82 -1.22
C LEU A 193 -19.88 2.97 -2.70
N GLY A 194 -20.37 1.93 -3.36
CA GLY A 194 -20.86 2.03 -4.75
C GLY A 194 -21.98 3.05 -4.93
N TYR A 195 -22.92 3.13 -3.98
CA TYR A 195 -23.97 4.16 -4.00
C TYR A 195 -23.38 5.58 -3.83
N VAL A 196 -22.47 5.79 -2.87
CA VAL A 196 -21.82 7.08 -2.63
C VAL A 196 -20.99 7.53 -3.83
N VAL A 197 -20.28 6.60 -4.47
CA VAL A 197 -19.54 6.85 -5.72
C VAL A 197 -20.49 7.35 -6.81
N GLY A 198 -21.66 6.72 -6.97
CA GLY A 198 -22.68 7.17 -7.91
C GLY A 198 -23.11 8.62 -7.66
N LEU A 199 -23.31 9.01 -6.40
CA LEU A 199 -23.67 10.39 -6.04
C LEU A 199 -22.55 11.39 -6.33
N ILE A 200 -21.31 11.06 -5.96
CA ILE A 200 -20.14 11.94 -6.19
C ILE A 200 -19.94 12.15 -7.70
N LEU A 201 -20.01 11.08 -8.49
CA LEU A 201 -19.83 11.16 -9.93
C LEU A 201 -21.00 11.85 -10.64
N ALA A 202 -22.23 11.74 -10.13
CA ALA A 202 -23.36 12.48 -10.65
C ALA A 202 -23.19 13.99 -10.42
N GLY A 203 -22.82 14.41 -9.21
CA GLY A 203 -22.58 15.82 -8.89
C GLY A 203 -21.38 16.42 -9.63
N ALA A 204 -20.34 15.63 -9.91
CA ALA A 204 -19.19 16.07 -10.72
C ALA A 204 -19.54 16.35 -12.19
N ASN A 205 -20.64 15.78 -12.70
CA ASN A 205 -21.12 16.00 -14.07
C ASN A 205 -22.11 17.17 -14.19
N GLU A 206 -22.55 17.76 -13.07
CA GLU A 206 -23.38 18.97 -13.12
C GLU A 206 -22.50 20.19 -13.41
N PRO A 207 -22.76 20.96 -14.49
CA PRO A 207 -22.04 22.18 -14.74
C PRO A 207 -22.29 23.15 -13.58
N SER A 208 -21.23 23.64 -12.97
CA SER A 208 -21.25 24.64 -11.90
C SER A 208 -22.07 25.85 -12.35
N THR A 209 -23.36 25.82 -12.01
CA THR A 209 -24.29 26.89 -12.27
C THR A 209 -24.23 27.80 -11.05
N GLY A 210 -23.48 28.89 -11.16
CA GLY A 210 -23.65 30.04 -10.26
C GLY A 210 -22.39 30.48 -9.54
N GLY A 211 -21.93 31.68 -9.90
CA GLY A 211 -20.92 32.46 -9.19
C GLY A 211 -20.62 33.78 -9.89
N SER A 212 -21.65 34.48 -10.39
CA SER A 212 -21.58 35.88 -10.77
C SER A 212 -22.74 36.59 -10.08
N GLU A 213 -22.45 37.18 -8.93
CA GLU A 213 -23.16 38.32 -8.35
C GLU A 213 -22.13 39.39 -8.01
#